data_AF-A0AAV3UWF7-F1
#
_entry.id   AF-A0AAV3UWF7-F1
#
_cell.length_a   1.000
_cell.length_b   1.000
_cell.length_c   1.000
_cell.angle_alpha   90.00
_cell.angle_beta   90.00
_cell.angle_gamma   90.00
#
_symmetry.space_group_name_H-M   'P 1'
#
loop_
_entity.id
_entity.type
_entity.pdbx_description
1 polymer ?
#
loop_
_entity_poly.entity_id
_entity_poly.type
_entity_poly.pdbx_seq_one_letter_code
_entity_poly.pdbx_strand_id
1 'polypeptide(L)'
;MKYLALITGCILLTGCATGYQAHTWSGGYKDKELGENHYLVEYYGNGTTSTEMLKTFWSKRASELCPNGYDVIGENTGKTDGGIFLGGITSIDHPWLKAEVQCK
;
A
#
# COMPACT_ATOMS: atom_id res chain seq x y z
N MET A 1 -28.80 5.02 31.94
CA MET A 1 -27.68 5.66 31.20
C MET A 1 -26.32 5.20 31.72
N LYS A 2 -26.03 3.89 31.67
CA LYS A 2 -24.72 3.31 32.09
C LYS A 2 -24.00 2.56 30.97
N TYR A 3 -24.69 2.32 29.85
CA TYR A 3 -24.18 1.53 28.72
C TYR A 3 -23.57 2.40 27.60
N LEU A 4 -23.86 3.71 27.59
CA LEU A 4 -23.31 4.65 26.61
C LEU A 4 -21.79 4.88 26.78
N ALA A 5 -21.28 4.79 28.01
CA ALA A 5 -19.85 4.89 28.27
C ALA A 5 -19.05 3.68 27.75
N LEU A 6 -19.69 2.50 27.62
CA LEU A 6 -19.03 1.28 27.16
C LEU A 6 -18.80 1.27 25.64
N ILE A 7 -19.67 1.93 24.87
CA ILE A 7 -19.61 1.98 23.40
C ILE A 7 -18.47 2.88 22.90
N THR A 8 -18.10 3.89 23.68
CA THR A 8 -17.08 4.89 23.29
C THR A 8 -15.65 4.33 23.33
N GLY A 9 -15.38 3.28 24.11
CA GLY A 9 -14.04 2.69 24.24
C GLY A 9 -13.60 1.79 23.07
N CYS A 10 -14.55 1.21 22.31
CA CYS A 10 -14.22 0.23 21.26
C CYS A 10 -13.77 0.85 19.93
N ILE A 11 -13.96 2.16 19.71
CA ILE A 11 -13.63 2.82 18.43
C ILE A 11 -12.13 3.15 18.32
N LEU A 12 -11.37 3.08 19.42
CA LEU A 12 -9.95 3.44 19.46
C LEU A 12 -8.99 2.28 19.13
N LEU A 13 -9.50 1.12 18.73
CA LEU A 13 -8.71 -0.08 18.41
C LEU A 13 -8.55 -0.35 16.91
N THR A 14 -8.97 0.56 16.02
CA THR A 14 -8.67 0.44 14.59
C THR A 14 -7.19 0.77 14.39
N GLY A 15 -6.38 -0.30 14.35
CA GLY A 15 -4.96 -0.32 14.63
C GLY A 15 -4.05 0.58 13.79
N CYS A 16 -2.90 0.87 14.38
CA CYS A 16 -1.68 1.39 13.77
C CYS A 16 -1.01 0.34 12.85
N ALA A 17 -1.81 -0.43 12.11
CA ALA A 17 -1.35 -1.42 11.14
C ALA A 17 -1.67 -0.85 9.75
N THR A 18 -0.62 -0.56 9.00
CA THR A 18 -0.67 0.04 7.68
C THR A 18 -1.22 -0.97 6.67
N GLY A 19 -2.52 -0.86 6.39
CA GLY A 19 -3.24 -1.73 5.47
C GLY A 19 -3.28 -1.20 4.04
N TYR A 20 -4.12 -1.85 3.23
CA TYR A 20 -4.46 -1.40 1.88
C TYR A 20 -5.18 -0.04 1.91
N GLN A 21 -4.49 1.01 1.47
CA GLN A 21 -4.97 2.40 1.51
C GLN A 21 -4.28 3.23 0.42
N ALA A 22 -4.86 4.38 0.07
CA ALA A 22 -4.22 5.35 -0.81
C ALA A 22 -2.91 5.85 -0.18
N HIS A 23 -1.94 6.25 -1.01
CA HIS A 23 -0.61 6.63 -0.56
C HIS A 23 -0.63 7.83 0.38
N THR A 24 -0.08 7.64 1.58
CA THR A 24 0.15 8.66 2.61
C THR A 24 1.60 8.62 3.08
N TRP A 25 1.93 9.34 4.15
CA TRP A 25 3.27 9.35 4.75
C TRP A 25 3.72 7.96 5.27
N SER A 26 2.78 7.04 5.54
CA SER A 26 3.06 5.68 6.02
C SER A 26 3.03 4.62 4.91
N GLY A 27 2.95 5.05 3.64
CA GLY A 27 2.84 4.18 2.47
C GLY A 27 1.41 4.11 1.92
N GLY A 28 1.18 3.14 1.03
CA GLY A 28 -0.09 2.91 0.33
C GLY A 28 0.05 2.84 -1.18
N TYR A 29 -1.08 2.69 -1.87
CA TYR A 29 -1.13 2.62 -3.33
C TYR A 29 -1.22 4.00 -3.98
N LYS A 30 -0.65 4.11 -5.16
CA LYS A 30 -0.80 5.23 -6.08
C LYS A 30 -0.92 4.69 -7.49
N ASP A 31 -1.75 5.30 -8.30
CA ASP A 31 -1.90 4.93 -9.70
C ASP A 31 -1.94 6.16 -10.59
N LYS A 32 -1.59 5.94 -11.85
CA LYS A 32 -1.59 6.97 -12.88
C LYS A 32 -2.00 6.33 -14.20
N GLU A 33 -3.01 6.89 -14.86
CA GLU A 33 -3.35 6.54 -16.24
C GLU A 33 -2.26 7.05 -17.19
N LEU A 34 -1.74 6.15 -18.02
CA LEU A 34 -0.72 6.42 -19.03
C LEU A 34 -1.31 6.49 -20.44
N GLY A 35 -2.54 6.01 -20.64
CA GLY A 35 -3.24 5.96 -21.93
C GLY A 35 -4.38 4.95 -21.92
N GLU A 36 -4.85 4.58 -23.12
CA GLU A 36 -5.99 3.69 -23.34
C GLU A 36 -5.91 2.37 -22.53
N ASN A 37 -6.61 2.34 -21.38
CA ASN A 37 -6.61 1.21 -20.46
C ASN A 37 -5.21 0.78 -19.96
N HIS A 38 -4.27 1.72 -19.95
CA HIS A 38 -2.89 1.51 -19.54
C HIS A 38 -2.60 2.33 -18.28
N TYR A 39 -2.16 1.68 -17.22
CA TYR A 39 -1.95 2.30 -15.91
C TYR A 39 -0.57 1.97 -15.35
N LEU A 40 0.08 2.95 -14.73
CA LEU A 40 1.17 2.71 -13.80
C LEU A 40 0.57 2.53 -12.40
N VAL A 41 0.77 1.36 -11.80
CA VAL A 41 0.34 1.06 -10.43
C VAL A 41 1.58 0.96 -9.54
N GLU A 42 1.60 1.78 -8.50
CA GLU A 42 2.66 1.84 -7.50
C GLU A 42 2.10 1.47 -6.13
N TYR A 43 2.84 0.68 -5.35
CA TYR A 43 2.54 0.44 -3.95
C TYR A 43 3.80 0.64 -3.12
N TYR A 44 3.68 1.43 -2.05
CA TYR A 44 4.74 1.72 -1.10
C TYR A 44 4.40 1.06 0.23
N GLY A 45 5.20 0.08 0.63
CA GLY A 45 5.16 -0.51 1.95
C GLY A 45 5.87 0.35 2.98
N ASN A 46 5.74 -0.03 4.24
CA ASN A 46 6.49 0.53 5.36
C ASN A 46 7.28 -0.58 6.05
N GLY A 47 7.93 -0.24 7.17
CA GLY A 47 8.74 -1.16 7.96
C GLY A 47 8.09 -2.43 8.50
N THR A 48 6.77 -2.58 8.36
CA THR A 48 6.04 -3.80 8.75
C THR A 48 5.48 -4.58 7.55
N THR A 49 5.58 -4.02 6.34
CA THR A 49 5.06 -4.63 5.11
C THR A 49 6.07 -5.64 4.57
N SER A 50 5.68 -6.91 4.47
CA SER A 50 6.49 -7.92 3.77
C SER A 50 6.37 -7.79 2.25
N THR A 51 7.32 -8.37 1.51
CA THR A 51 7.28 -8.38 0.03
C THR A 51 6.04 -9.08 -0.52
N GLU A 52 5.58 -10.13 0.14
CA GLU A 52 4.37 -10.89 -0.24
C GLU A 52 3.11 -10.05 -0.03
N MET A 53 3.05 -9.32 1.09
CA MET A 53 1.96 -8.41 1.39
C MET A 53 1.94 -7.24 0.38
N LEU A 54 3.11 -6.70 0.04
CA LEU A 54 3.28 -5.67 -0.98
C LEU A 54 2.72 -6.12 -2.33
N LYS A 55 3.12 -7.31 -2.81
CA LYS A 55 2.61 -7.89 -4.06
C LYS A 55 1.10 -8.12 -4.03
N THR A 56 0.58 -8.59 -2.91
CA THR A 56 -0.86 -8.81 -2.72
C THR A 56 -1.63 -7.50 -2.82
N PHE A 57 -1.17 -6.45 -2.14
CA PHE A 57 -1.83 -5.15 -2.16
C PHE A 57 -1.71 -4.45 -3.52
N TRP A 58 -0.55 -4.54 -4.16
CA TRP A 58 -0.37 -4.04 -5.52
C TRP A 58 -1.32 -4.75 -6.51
N SER A 59 -1.37 -6.08 -6.47
CA SER A 59 -2.22 -6.89 -7.36
C SER A 59 -3.71 -6.60 -7.13
N LYS A 60 -4.11 -6.39 -5.87
CA LYS A 60 -5.45 -5.93 -5.53
C LYS A 60 -5.77 -4.59 -6.20
N ARG A 61 -4.87 -3.61 -6.14
CA ARG A 61 -5.09 -2.31 -6.79
C ARG A 61 -5.18 -2.41 -8.31
N ALA A 62 -4.31 -3.20 -8.94
CA ALA A 62 -4.37 -3.45 -10.37
C ALA A 62 -5.71 -4.10 -10.78
N SER A 63 -6.24 -5.02 -9.97
CA SER A 63 -7.54 -5.65 -10.21
C SER A 63 -8.73 -4.70 -10.04
N GLU A 64 -8.62 -3.72 -9.12
CA GLU A 64 -9.63 -2.67 -8.97
C GLU A 64 -9.67 -1.73 -10.18
N LEU A 65 -8.53 -1.46 -10.82
CA LEU A 65 -8.44 -0.66 -12.06
C LEU A 65 -8.84 -1.46 -13.31
N CYS A 66 -8.52 -2.76 -13.32
CA CYS A 66 -8.79 -3.67 -14.43
C CYS A 66 -9.65 -4.88 -13.99
N PRO A 67 -10.98 -4.72 -13.80
CA PRO A 67 -11.86 -5.79 -13.30
C PRO A 67 -11.92 -7.05 -14.17
N ASN A 68 -11.68 -6.91 -15.49
CA ASN A 68 -11.66 -8.04 -16.44
C ASN A 68 -10.29 -8.73 -16.54
N GLY A 69 -9.33 -8.32 -15.70
CA GLY A 69 -7.95 -8.78 -15.74
C GLY A 69 -7.00 -7.80 -16.44
N TYR A 70 -5.72 -8.01 -16.21
CA TYR A 70 -4.64 -7.16 -16.73
C TYR A 70 -3.42 -8.02 -17.10
N ASP A 71 -2.57 -7.46 -17.94
CA ASP A 71 -1.23 -7.96 -18.22
C ASP A 71 -0.18 -6.97 -17.70
N VAL A 72 0.92 -7.47 -17.16
CA VAL A 72 2.00 -6.64 -16.61
C VAL A 72 3.05 -6.41 -17.69
N ILE A 73 3.24 -5.15 -18.09
CA ILE A 73 4.15 -4.77 -19.19
C ILE A 73 5.58 -4.56 -18.67
N GLY A 74 5.72 -4.01 -17.46
CA GLY A 74 7.00 -3.77 -16.84
C GLY A 74 6.85 -3.73 -15.33
N GLU A 75 7.75 -4.40 -14.60
CA GLU A 75 7.77 -4.43 -13.15
C GLU A 75 9.13 -3.95 -12.63
N ASN A 76 9.09 -3.05 -11.65
CA ASN A 76 10.26 -2.60 -10.90
C ASN A 76 9.96 -2.68 -9.41
N THR A 77 10.80 -3.43 -8.69
CA THR A 77 10.71 -3.60 -7.24
C THR A 77 11.99 -3.11 -6.59
N GLY A 78 11.84 -2.60 -5.36
CA GLY A 78 12.99 -2.18 -4.58
C GLY A 78 12.66 -2.03 -3.11
N LYS A 79 13.69 -1.65 -2.36
CA LYS A 79 13.61 -1.34 -0.95
C LYS A 79 14.33 -0.02 -0.71
N THR A 80 13.74 0.83 0.09
CA THR A 80 14.41 2.02 0.59
C THR A 80 14.82 1.75 2.03
N ASP A 81 16.13 1.78 2.28
CA ASP A 81 16.70 1.50 3.59
C ASP A 81 16.87 2.83 4.33
N GLY A 82 16.20 2.98 5.47
CA GLY A 82 16.41 4.10 6.39
C GLY A 82 15.15 4.88 6.72
N GLY A 83 15.01 5.22 8.01
CA GLY A 83 14.01 6.13 8.52
C GLY A 83 14.56 6.92 9.72
N ILE A 84 14.21 8.20 9.80
CA ILE A 84 14.53 9.04 10.96
C ILE A 84 13.39 8.88 11.96
N PHE A 85 13.65 8.23 13.09
CA PHE A 85 12.72 8.16 14.21
C PHE A 85 13.25 9.00 15.37
N LEU A 86 12.34 9.50 16.21
CA LEU A 86 12.67 10.17 17.48
C LEU A 86 13.40 9.18 18.40
N GLY A 87 14.73 9.11 18.29
CA GLY A 87 15.57 8.14 19.00
C GLY A 87 16.78 7.64 18.20
N GLY A 88 16.86 7.89 16.89
CA GLY A 88 18.02 7.54 16.07
C GLY A 88 17.69 7.20 14.61
N ILE A 89 18.73 6.83 13.86
CA ILE A 89 18.59 6.25 12.52
C ILE A 89 18.40 4.76 12.69
N THR A 90 17.33 4.21 12.13
CA THR A 90 17.10 2.76 12.07
C THR A 90 17.07 2.31 10.62
N SER A 91 17.70 1.17 10.35
CA SER A 91 17.65 0.50 9.06
C SER A 91 16.36 -0.32 9.00
N ILE A 92 15.29 0.35 8.61
CA ILE A 92 14.01 -0.28 8.32
C ILE A 92 13.84 -0.28 6.81
N ASP A 93 13.70 -1.46 6.23
CA ASP A 93 13.40 -1.65 4.81
C ASP A 93 11.96 -1.18 4.55
N HIS A 94 11.79 -0.24 3.64
CA HIS A 94 10.49 0.16 3.11
C HIS A 94 10.37 -0.37 1.69
N PRO A 95 9.77 -1.55 1.48
CA PRO A 95 9.68 -2.15 0.16
C PRO A 95 8.66 -1.40 -0.69
N TRP A 96 8.90 -1.33 -2.00
CA TRP A 96 7.97 -0.73 -2.95
C TRP A 96 7.95 -1.52 -4.25
N LEU A 97 6.81 -1.49 -4.94
CA LEU A 97 6.58 -2.16 -6.22
C LEU A 97 5.89 -1.16 -7.15
N LYS A 98 6.43 -1.00 -8.34
CA LYS A 98 5.90 -0.14 -9.39
C LYS A 98 5.81 -0.96 -10.65
N ALA A 99 4.64 -1.02 -11.26
CA ALA A 99 4.47 -1.78 -12.48
C ALA A 99 3.41 -1.16 -13.39
N GLU A 100 3.68 -1.25 -14.68
CA GLU A 100 2.77 -0.86 -15.75
C GLU A 100 1.84 -2.03 -16.08
N VAL A 101 0.54 -1.77 -16.14
CA VAL A 101 -0.51 -2.75 -16.39
C VAL A 101 -1.40 -2.30 -17.54
N GLN A 102 -1.63 -3.21 -18.49
CA GLN A 102 -2.61 -3.05 -19.56
C GLN A 102 -3.86 -3.84 -19.18
N CYS A 103 -5.02 -3.19 -19.07
CA CYS A 103 -6.27 -3.92 -18.88
C CYS A 103 -6.67 -4.66 -20.17
N LYS A 104 -7.39 -5.77 -19.99
CA LYS A 104 -7.96 -6.59 -21.07
C LYS A 104 -9.30 -6.08 -21.57
#